data_AF-A0A1W6P2U6-F1
#
_entry.id   AF-A0A1W6P2U6-F1
#
_cell.length_a   1.000
_cell.length_b   1.000
_cell.length_c   1.000
_cell.angle_alpha   90.00
_cell.angle_beta   90.00
_cell.angle_gamma   90.00
#
_symmetry.space_group_name_H-M   'P 1'
#
loop_
_entity.id
_entity.type
_entity.pdbx_description
1 polymer ?
#
loop_
_entity_poly.entity_id
_entity_poly.type
_entity_poly.pdbx_seq_one_letter_code
_entity_poly.pdbx_strand_id
1 'polypeptide(L)'
;MRPPVFWKNPPDAPGWQAHALAPLGCLYARATAKRLRRDGLKLPVPIICVGNINVGGTGKTPTALALIALLQARGAVVHVVSRGYGGTLLGPVQVNPAHHTAAEVGDEPILLALQAPTWVARDRAAGANAAAAAGASVIILDDGFQNPAVHKDLSLVVVDAAAGFGNARPLPAGPLRETLSAGLARADLVLTIGPDVAQTRFATPLPCPRLQGQLVPLETGMPWQGLRTFAFAGIGNPAKFFTSLESLGATIVGREGLDDHQPLSDALMTRLAAQARALNARLVTTEKDAIRLPDHWRAEVLVLPVRLHIRDESPLIAALDKLSL
;
A
#
# COMPACT_ATOMS: atom_id res chain seq x y z
N MET A 1 -14.17 -5.60 -6.92
CA MET A 1 -15.43 -4.91 -6.55
C MET A 1 -15.11 -3.43 -6.35
N ARG A 2 -15.74 -2.53 -7.12
CA ARG A 2 -15.48 -1.08 -7.00
C ARG A 2 -16.08 -0.54 -5.70
N PRO A 3 -15.38 0.37 -4.99
CA PRO A 3 -15.91 0.93 -3.75
C PRO A 3 -17.20 1.74 -4.04
N PRO A 4 -18.22 1.65 -3.17
CA PRO A 4 -19.45 2.45 -3.31
C PRO A 4 -19.16 3.95 -3.35
N VAL A 5 -19.82 4.68 -4.26
CA VAL A 5 -19.58 6.11 -4.46
C VAL A 5 -19.85 6.93 -3.20
N PHE A 6 -20.90 6.57 -2.44
CA PHE A 6 -21.29 7.28 -1.21
C PHE A 6 -20.24 7.19 -0.09
N TRP A 7 -19.23 6.31 -0.18
CA TRP A 7 -18.11 6.30 0.76
C TRP A 7 -17.24 7.54 0.66
N LYS A 8 -17.27 8.25 -0.48
CA LYS A 8 -16.53 9.50 -0.71
C LYS A 8 -17.29 10.75 -0.26
N ASN A 9 -18.55 10.61 0.16
CA ASN A 9 -19.32 11.72 0.67
C ASN A 9 -18.65 12.29 1.93
N PRO A 10 -18.81 13.59 2.21
CA PRO A 10 -18.22 14.18 3.39
C PRO A 10 -18.92 13.64 4.66
N PRO A 11 -18.24 13.59 5.83
CA PRO A 11 -18.78 12.99 7.04
C PRO A 11 -20.08 13.63 7.57
N ASP A 12 -20.27 14.92 7.30
CA ASP A 12 -21.44 15.73 7.65
C ASP A 12 -22.64 15.49 6.72
N ALA A 13 -22.41 15.04 5.49
CA ALA A 13 -23.46 14.69 4.52
C ALA A 13 -23.22 13.31 3.88
N PRO A 14 -23.25 12.20 4.64
CA PRO A 14 -22.80 10.88 4.19
C PRO A 14 -23.77 10.16 3.22
N GLY A 15 -24.99 10.67 3.05
CA GLY A 15 -26.03 10.09 2.19
C GLY A 15 -26.90 9.05 2.89
N TRP A 16 -28.09 8.80 2.33
CA TRP A 16 -29.10 7.91 2.92
C TRP A 16 -28.63 6.45 3.00
N GLN A 17 -27.84 5.98 2.03
CA GLN A 17 -27.29 4.61 2.03
C GLN A 17 -26.39 4.38 3.24
N ALA A 18 -25.56 5.37 3.60
CA ALA A 18 -24.70 5.30 4.76
C ALA A 18 -25.51 5.26 6.07
N HIS A 19 -26.66 5.94 6.13
CA HIS A 19 -27.56 5.89 7.27
C HIS A 19 -28.26 4.54 7.38
N ALA A 20 -28.78 4.00 6.27
CA ALA A 20 -29.41 2.68 6.24
C ALA A 20 -28.44 1.57 6.67
N LEU A 21 -27.17 1.68 6.28
CA LEU A 21 -26.12 0.69 6.61
C LEU A 21 -25.43 0.94 7.96
N ALA A 22 -25.72 2.05 8.65
CA ALA A 22 -25.05 2.43 9.89
C ALA A 22 -25.14 1.36 11.01
N PRO A 23 -26.27 0.64 11.21
CA PRO A 23 -26.34 -0.43 12.19
C PRO A 23 -25.34 -1.55 11.91
N LEU A 24 -25.21 -1.97 10.64
CA LEU A 24 -24.23 -2.97 10.23
C LEU A 24 -22.80 -2.44 10.41
N GLY A 25 -22.57 -1.17 10.11
CA GLY A 25 -21.29 -0.50 10.39
C GLY A 25 -20.92 -0.53 11.87
N CYS A 26 -21.87 -0.29 12.76
CA CYS A 26 -21.66 -0.36 14.20
C CYS A 26 -21.33 -1.79 14.67
N LEU A 27 -22.05 -2.80 14.17
CA LEU A 27 -21.76 -4.20 14.48
C LEU A 27 -20.37 -4.61 14.00
N TYR A 28 -20.00 -4.23 12.78
CA TYR A 28 -18.67 -4.48 12.22
C TYR A 28 -17.57 -3.83 13.08
N ALA A 29 -17.72 -2.55 13.42
CA ALA A 29 -16.75 -1.84 14.25
C ALA A 29 -16.63 -2.46 15.66
N ARG A 30 -17.73 -2.88 16.28
CA ARG A 30 -17.72 -3.58 17.57
C ARG A 30 -17.00 -4.93 17.48
N ALA A 31 -17.23 -5.68 16.41
CA ALA A 31 -16.54 -6.95 16.18
C ALA A 31 -15.03 -6.74 16.00
N THR A 32 -14.62 -5.74 15.21
CA THR A 32 -13.21 -5.36 15.06
C THR A 32 -12.61 -4.93 16.40
N ALA A 33 -13.27 -4.06 17.15
CA ALA A 33 -12.81 -3.63 18.47
C ALA A 33 -12.64 -4.81 19.45
N LYS A 34 -13.59 -5.75 19.48
CA LYS A 34 -13.49 -6.97 20.30
C LYS A 34 -12.28 -7.81 19.89
N ARG A 35 -12.03 -7.97 18.58
CA ARG A 35 -10.87 -8.72 18.07
C ARG A 35 -9.55 -8.05 18.45
N LEU A 36 -9.50 -6.71 18.44
CA LEU A 36 -8.31 -5.92 18.73
C LEU A 36 -7.92 -5.86 20.22
N ARG A 37 -8.81 -6.24 21.14
CA ARG A 37 -8.51 -6.32 22.58
C ARG A 37 -7.63 -7.51 22.98
N ARG A 38 -7.23 -8.35 22.03
CA ARG A 38 -6.38 -9.51 22.32
C ARG A 38 -4.93 -9.03 22.45
N ASP A 39 -4.24 -9.52 23.46
CA ASP A 39 -2.81 -9.27 23.61
C ASP A 39 -2.05 -9.98 22.49
N GLY A 40 -1.22 -9.20 21.80
CA GLY A 40 -0.37 -9.70 20.74
C GLY A 40 0.92 -10.29 21.29
N LEU A 41 1.52 -11.21 20.55
CA LEU A 41 2.87 -11.68 20.81
C LEU A 41 3.84 -10.48 20.83
N LYS A 42 4.57 -10.34 21.94
CA LYS A 42 5.68 -9.40 22.05
C LYS A 42 6.98 -10.14 21.72
N LEU A 43 7.73 -9.60 20.77
CA LEU A 43 9.02 -10.14 20.35
C LEU A 43 10.17 -9.32 20.95
N PRO A 44 11.38 -9.89 21.04
CA PRO A 44 12.56 -9.14 21.48
C PRO A 44 13.04 -8.13 20.44
N VAL A 45 12.55 -8.21 19.20
CA VAL A 45 12.89 -7.30 18.10
C VAL A 45 11.73 -6.33 17.85
N PRO A 46 12.00 -5.04 17.60
CA PRO A 46 10.95 -4.06 17.37
C PRO A 46 10.13 -4.37 16.11
N ILE A 47 8.81 -4.19 16.23
CA ILE A 47 7.85 -4.34 15.13
C ILE A 47 7.27 -2.98 14.77
N ILE A 48 7.55 -2.53 13.54
CA ILE A 48 6.97 -1.30 12.97
C ILE A 48 5.83 -1.69 12.03
N CYS A 49 4.61 -1.26 12.34
CA CYS A 49 3.44 -1.52 11.52
C CYS A 49 3.19 -0.40 10.52
N VAL A 50 3.14 -0.73 9.24
CA VAL A 50 2.64 0.15 8.17
C VAL A 50 1.25 -0.32 7.79
N GLY A 51 0.24 0.50 8.02
CA GLY A 51 -1.13 0.11 7.70
C GLY A 51 -2.06 1.28 7.48
N ASN A 52 -3.34 1.01 7.36
CA ASN A 52 -4.36 2.03 7.15
C ASN A 52 -5.62 1.73 7.96
N ILE A 53 -6.51 2.72 8.08
CA ILE A 53 -7.80 2.58 8.76
C ILE A 53 -8.92 2.31 7.76
N ASN A 54 -8.79 2.79 6.52
CA ASN A 54 -9.77 2.63 5.45
C ASN A 54 -9.38 1.55 4.42
N VAL A 55 -10.38 1.01 3.72
CA VAL A 55 -10.14 0.12 2.58
C VAL A 55 -9.68 0.93 1.37
N GLY A 56 -8.64 0.44 0.70
CA GLY A 56 -8.13 1.00 -0.56
C GLY A 56 -6.60 1.12 -0.60
N GLY A 57 -6.10 1.54 -1.76
CA GLY A 57 -4.69 1.81 -1.99
C GLY A 57 -4.28 3.15 -1.41
N THR A 58 -3.77 3.16 -0.17
CA THR A 58 -3.32 4.36 0.53
C THR A 58 -1.82 4.65 0.40
N GLY A 59 -1.09 3.86 -0.40
CA GLY A 59 0.38 4.00 -0.53
C GLY A 59 1.18 3.25 0.54
N LYS A 60 0.61 2.18 1.11
CA LYS A 60 1.29 1.30 2.09
C LYS A 60 2.58 0.71 1.54
N THR A 61 2.54 0.09 0.37
CA THR A 61 3.72 -0.59 -0.21
C THR A 61 4.87 0.39 -0.49
N PRO A 62 4.66 1.57 -1.12
CA PRO A 62 5.71 2.60 -1.21
C PRO A 62 6.23 3.08 0.15
N THR A 63 5.37 3.15 1.17
CA THR A 63 5.76 3.52 2.53
C THR A 63 6.64 2.45 3.17
N ALA A 64 6.28 1.17 3.02
CA ALA A 64 7.10 0.06 3.48
C ALA A 64 8.46 0.03 2.78
N LEU A 65 8.51 0.24 1.46
CA LEU A 65 9.77 0.34 0.70
C LEU A 65 10.66 1.49 1.20
N ALA A 66 10.08 2.68 1.48
CA ALA A 66 10.84 3.79 2.03
C ALA A 66 11.37 3.50 3.44
N LEU A 67 10.57 2.84 4.28
CA LEU A 67 10.99 2.45 5.62
C LEU A 67 12.08 1.37 5.59
N ILE A 68 12.00 0.41 4.67
CA ILE A 68 13.06 -0.58 4.44
C ILE A 68 14.37 0.14 4.12
N ALA A 69 14.36 1.04 3.13
CA ALA A 69 15.55 1.76 2.70
C ALA A 69 16.14 2.62 3.84
N LEU A 70 15.30 3.33 4.59
CA LEU A 70 15.73 4.17 5.71
C LEU A 70 16.40 3.34 6.82
N LEU A 71 15.80 2.22 7.21
CA LEU A 71 16.32 1.35 8.27
C LEU A 71 17.59 0.62 7.82
N GLN A 72 17.66 0.18 6.56
CA GLN A 72 18.88 -0.42 5.99
C GLN A 72 20.03 0.60 5.94
N ALA A 73 19.76 1.86 5.60
CA ALA A 73 20.74 2.93 5.64
C ALA A 73 21.27 3.21 7.06
N ARG A 74 20.48 2.87 8.09
CA ARG A 74 20.87 2.90 9.51
C ARG A 74 21.56 1.61 9.98
N GLY A 75 21.79 0.65 9.10
CA GLY A 75 22.48 -0.61 9.40
C GLY A 75 21.58 -1.70 10.01
N ALA A 76 20.26 -1.52 10.01
CA ALA A 76 19.34 -2.53 10.52
C ALA A 76 19.16 -3.70 9.55
N VAL A 77 19.03 -4.91 10.10
CA VAL A 77 18.63 -6.12 9.36
C VAL A 77 17.10 -6.18 9.31
N VAL A 78 16.55 -5.57 8.27
CA VAL A 78 15.09 -5.40 8.11
C VAL A 78 14.47 -6.67 7.51
N HIS A 79 13.46 -7.23 8.18
CA HIS A 79 12.59 -8.24 7.59
C HIS A 79 11.15 -7.71 7.50
N VAL A 80 10.37 -8.22 6.54
CA VAL A 80 8.98 -7.80 6.33
C VAL A 80 8.04 -8.97 6.57
N VAL A 81 6.88 -8.72 7.19
CA VAL A 81 5.81 -9.72 7.34
C VAL A 81 4.53 -9.18 6.71
N SER A 82 4.00 -9.90 5.72
CA SER A 82 2.77 -9.55 5.00
C SER A 82 1.77 -10.73 4.95
N ARG A 83 0.56 -10.49 4.41
CA ARG A 83 -0.55 -11.48 4.38
C ARG A 83 -0.46 -12.41 3.20
N GLY A 84 0.20 -11.96 2.14
CA GLY A 84 -0.02 -12.50 0.82
C GLY A 84 -1.49 -12.38 0.44
N TYR A 85 -2.03 -11.16 0.47
CA TYR A 85 -3.39 -10.93 -0.01
C TYR A 85 -3.49 -11.37 -1.47
N GLY A 86 -4.54 -12.14 -1.80
CA GLY A 86 -4.70 -12.76 -3.11
C GLY A 86 -3.86 -14.02 -3.36
N GLY A 87 -2.88 -14.31 -2.48
CA GLY A 87 -2.03 -15.50 -2.56
C GLY A 87 -2.66 -16.76 -1.98
N THR A 88 -2.24 -17.92 -2.48
CA THR A 88 -2.68 -19.25 -2.00
C THR A 88 -1.89 -19.74 -0.78
N LEU A 89 -0.62 -19.33 -0.62
CA LEU A 89 0.23 -19.81 0.47
C LEU A 89 -0.23 -19.25 1.82
N LEU A 90 -0.34 -20.14 2.81
CA LEU A 90 -0.80 -19.79 4.15
C LEU A 90 0.33 -19.24 5.04
N GLY A 91 1.57 -19.69 4.79
CA GLY A 91 2.75 -19.33 5.57
C GLY A 91 2.89 -20.05 6.93
N PRO A 92 3.95 -19.74 7.71
CA PRO A 92 5.00 -18.78 7.39
C PRO A 92 5.94 -19.31 6.31
N VAL A 93 6.11 -18.54 5.24
CA VAL A 93 7.01 -18.86 4.12
C VAL A 93 7.80 -17.60 3.77
N GLN A 94 9.12 -17.72 3.68
CA GLN A 94 9.96 -16.66 3.13
C GLN A 94 9.76 -16.61 1.62
N VAL A 95 9.43 -15.43 1.11
CA VAL A 95 9.21 -15.19 -0.31
C VAL A 95 10.54 -15.26 -1.04
N ASN A 96 10.61 -16.09 -2.08
CA ASN A 96 11.71 -16.12 -3.03
C ASN A 96 11.18 -15.63 -4.39
N PRO A 97 11.52 -14.40 -4.84
CA PRO A 97 11.03 -13.85 -6.11
C PRO A 97 11.41 -14.65 -7.36
N ALA A 98 12.43 -15.52 -7.28
CA ALA A 98 12.84 -16.36 -8.40
C ALA A 98 11.97 -17.61 -8.56
N HIS A 99 11.24 -18.02 -7.52
CA HIS A 99 10.45 -19.27 -7.52
C HIS A 99 8.97 -19.05 -7.22
N HIS A 100 8.61 -18.05 -6.42
CA HIS A 100 7.23 -17.77 -6.06
C HIS A 100 6.60 -16.74 -7.00
N THR A 101 5.35 -17.00 -7.35
CA THR A 101 4.53 -16.15 -8.20
C THR A 101 3.57 -15.27 -7.39
N ALA A 102 3.05 -14.20 -7.99
CA ALA A 102 2.07 -13.33 -7.34
C ALA A 102 0.78 -14.08 -6.96
N ALA A 103 0.45 -15.18 -7.66
CA ALA A 103 -0.69 -16.04 -7.32
C ALA A 103 -0.45 -16.85 -6.04
N GLU A 104 0.79 -17.13 -5.68
CA GLU A 104 1.15 -17.91 -4.50
C GLU A 104 1.31 -17.02 -3.27
N VAL A 105 2.06 -15.93 -3.40
CA VAL A 105 2.47 -15.09 -2.27
C VAL A 105 1.81 -13.71 -2.27
N GLY A 106 1.06 -13.33 -3.31
CA GLY A 106 0.60 -11.96 -3.53
C GLY A 106 1.64 -11.10 -4.27
N ASP A 107 1.18 -10.00 -4.84
CA ASP A 107 2.02 -9.05 -5.59
C ASP A 107 2.87 -8.14 -4.69
N GLU A 108 2.29 -7.59 -3.63
CA GLU A 108 3.00 -6.71 -2.68
C GLU A 108 4.16 -7.44 -1.98
N PRO A 109 4.03 -8.69 -1.52
CA PRO A 109 5.15 -9.41 -0.89
C PRO A 109 6.30 -9.71 -1.84
N ILE A 110 6.05 -9.94 -3.14
CA ILE A 110 7.14 -10.09 -4.12
C ILE A 110 7.89 -8.77 -4.26
N LEU A 111 7.17 -7.66 -4.38
CA LEU A 111 7.79 -6.35 -4.52
C LEU A 111 8.69 -6.02 -3.32
N LEU A 112 8.23 -6.34 -2.11
CA LEU A 112 8.98 -6.14 -0.87
C LEU A 112 10.18 -7.11 -0.77
N ALA A 113 10.01 -8.35 -1.22
CA ALA A 113 11.07 -9.37 -1.24
C ALA A 113 12.26 -9.01 -2.15
N LEU A 114 12.07 -8.12 -3.12
CA LEU A 114 13.17 -7.58 -3.94
C LEU A 114 14.08 -6.61 -3.16
N GLN A 115 13.66 -6.10 -2.00
CA GLN A 115 14.41 -5.13 -1.20
C GLN A 115 14.85 -5.69 0.16
N ALA A 116 14.04 -6.55 0.78
CA ALA A 116 14.32 -7.14 2.08
C ALA A 116 13.67 -8.52 2.24
N PRO A 117 14.25 -9.44 3.04
CA PRO A 117 13.62 -10.72 3.37
C PRO A 117 12.16 -10.54 3.80
N THR A 118 11.25 -11.10 3.02
CA THR A 118 9.80 -10.91 3.22
C THR A 118 9.12 -12.24 3.49
N TRP A 119 8.25 -12.27 4.48
CA TRP A 119 7.53 -13.45 4.95
C TRP A 119 6.04 -13.28 4.70
N VAL A 120 5.43 -14.26 4.03
CA VAL A 120 3.98 -14.37 3.93
C VAL A 120 3.50 -15.29 5.03
N ALA A 121 2.59 -14.81 5.87
CA ALA A 121 1.97 -15.61 6.92
C ALA A 121 0.57 -15.09 7.28
N ARG A 122 -0.47 -15.91 7.14
CA ARG A 122 -1.83 -15.55 7.60
C ARG A 122 -1.86 -15.34 9.10
N ASP A 123 -1.12 -16.16 9.84
CA ASP A 123 -0.78 -15.89 11.24
C ASP A 123 0.46 -14.97 11.30
N ARG A 124 0.22 -13.72 11.72
CA ARG A 124 1.28 -12.72 11.85
C ARG A 124 2.28 -13.02 12.96
N ALA A 125 1.86 -13.69 14.02
CA ALA A 125 2.75 -14.07 15.09
C ALA A 125 3.73 -15.14 14.61
N ALA A 126 3.24 -16.14 13.86
CA ALA A 126 4.10 -17.15 13.24
C ALA A 126 5.09 -16.53 12.24
N GLY A 127 4.63 -15.60 11.38
CA GLY A 127 5.51 -14.89 10.45
C GLY A 127 6.57 -14.04 11.15
N ALA A 128 6.20 -13.33 12.21
CA ALA A 128 7.13 -12.49 12.97
C ALA A 128 8.16 -13.32 13.75
N ASN A 129 7.77 -14.46 14.33
CA ASN A 129 8.70 -15.42 14.92
C ASN A 129 9.69 -15.94 13.89
N ALA A 130 9.22 -16.35 12.70
CA ALA A 130 10.09 -16.84 11.64
C ALA A 130 11.09 -15.76 11.17
N ALA A 131 10.62 -14.52 11.03
CA ALA A 131 11.48 -13.39 10.68
C ALA A 131 12.56 -13.13 11.75
N ALA A 132 12.18 -13.11 13.03
CA ALA A 132 13.12 -12.93 14.15
C ALA A 132 14.14 -14.08 14.23
N ALA A 133 13.68 -15.32 14.09
CA ALA A 133 14.55 -16.51 14.07
C ALA A 133 15.52 -16.50 12.89
N ALA A 134 15.15 -15.88 11.78
CA ALA A 134 16.00 -15.69 10.61
C ALA A 134 16.95 -14.48 10.72
N GLY A 135 17.04 -13.83 11.89
CA GLY A 135 18.03 -12.79 12.17
C GLY A 135 17.56 -11.35 11.95
N ALA A 136 16.25 -11.10 11.85
CA ALA A 136 15.74 -9.73 11.79
C ALA A 136 16.16 -8.93 13.03
N SER A 137 16.72 -7.74 12.85
CA SER A 137 16.89 -6.76 13.95
C SER A 137 15.67 -5.85 14.08
N VAL A 138 14.85 -5.74 13.04
CA VAL A 138 13.59 -5.01 13.01
C VAL A 138 12.63 -5.67 12.03
N ILE A 139 11.35 -5.70 12.37
CA ILE A 139 10.30 -6.27 11.54
C ILE A 139 9.35 -5.18 11.08
N ILE A 140 9.14 -5.06 9.77
CA ILE A 140 8.07 -4.24 9.19
C ILE A 140 6.84 -5.12 8.97
N LEU A 141 5.74 -4.77 9.60
CA LEU A 141 4.47 -5.44 9.45
C LEU A 141 3.60 -4.69 8.42
N ASP A 142 3.45 -5.29 7.24
CA ASP A 142 2.68 -4.75 6.12
C ASP A 142 1.18 -5.10 6.21
N ASP A 143 0.34 -4.06 6.09
CA ASP A 143 -1.12 -4.05 6.30
C ASP A 143 -1.59 -4.75 7.59
N GLY A 144 -0.83 -4.56 8.68
CA GLY A 144 -1.06 -5.21 9.97
C GLY A 144 -1.87 -4.43 10.99
N PHE A 145 -2.39 -3.24 10.65
CA PHE A 145 -2.94 -2.31 11.64
C PHE A 145 -4.15 -2.86 12.41
N GLN A 146 -4.98 -3.69 11.75
CA GLN A 146 -6.11 -4.41 12.36
C GLN A 146 -5.77 -5.84 12.82
N ASN A 147 -4.50 -6.24 12.82
CA ASN A 147 -4.06 -7.54 13.28
C ASN A 147 -3.66 -7.50 14.77
N PRO A 148 -4.34 -8.22 15.67
CA PRO A 148 -3.98 -8.20 17.09
C PRO A 148 -2.91 -9.22 17.48
N ALA A 149 -2.48 -10.10 16.58
CA ALA A 149 -1.65 -11.25 16.92
C ALA A 149 -0.23 -10.87 17.34
N VAL A 150 0.21 -9.64 17.02
CA VAL A 150 1.54 -9.12 17.36
C VAL A 150 1.44 -7.73 17.98
N HIS A 151 2.24 -7.51 19.02
CA HIS A 151 2.51 -6.19 19.58
C HIS A 151 3.21 -5.33 18.52
N LYS A 152 2.91 -4.03 18.46
CA LYS A 152 3.51 -3.09 17.52
C LYS A 152 4.18 -2.02 18.37
N ASP A 153 5.48 -1.87 18.22
CA ASP A 153 6.27 -0.89 18.97
C ASP A 153 6.18 0.50 18.33
N LEU A 154 5.88 0.55 17.03
CA LEU A 154 5.53 1.77 16.30
C LEU A 154 4.47 1.47 15.24
N SER A 155 3.43 2.29 15.18
CA SER A 155 2.35 2.16 14.19
C SER A 155 2.20 3.42 13.34
N LEU A 156 2.52 3.29 12.06
CA LEU A 156 2.38 4.31 11.04
C LEU A 156 1.09 4.07 10.23
N VAL A 157 0.13 4.98 10.36
CA VAL A 157 -1.10 4.97 9.57
C VAL A 157 -0.91 5.79 8.30
N VAL A 158 -1.08 5.14 7.15
CA VAL A 158 -0.96 5.75 5.83
C VAL A 158 -2.34 6.07 5.26
N VAL A 159 -2.54 7.31 4.85
CA VAL A 159 -3.80 7.81 4.28
C VAL A 159 -3.53 8.59 3.00
N ASP A 160 -4.41 8.42 2.01
CA ASP A 160 -4.41 9.26 0.81
C ASP A 160 -4.92 10.66 1.19
N ALA A 161 -4.10 11.70 1.00
CA ALA A 161 -4.43 13.06 1.43
C ALA A 161 -5.67 13.63 0.73
N ALA A 162 -5.96 13.19 -0.51
CA ALA A 162 -7.10 13.68 -1.28
C ALA A 162 -8.40 12.94 -0.89
N ALA A 163 -8.33 11.64 -0.67
CA ALA A 163 -9.49 10.84 -0.28
C ALA A 163 -9.80 10.94 1.22
N GLY A 164 -8.79 11.22 2.04
CA GLY A 164 -8.88 11.20 3.50
C GLY A 164 -9.48 9.88 4.02
N PHE A 165 -10.40 10.00 4.97
CA PHE A 165 -11.12 8.88 5.58
C PHE A 165 -12.54 8.69 5.02
N GLY A 166 -12.83 9.28 3.85
CA GLY A 166 -14.17 9.28 3.23
C GLY A 166 -15.24 9.85 4.16
N ASN A 167 -16.40 9.21 4.20
CA ASN A 167 -17.52 9.60 5.08
C ASN A 167 -17.31 9.26 6.57
N ALA A 168 -16.10 8.84 6.95
CA ALA A 168 -15.68 8.49 8.31
C ALA A 168 -16.51 7.38 8.99
N ARG A 169 -17.23 6.55 8.23
CA ARG A 169 -18.05 5.45 8.77
C ARG A 169 -17.40 4.08 8.56
N PRO A 170 -17.63 3.11 9.48
CA PRO A 170 -17.18 1.74 9.29
C PRO A 170 -17.91 1.02 8.15
N LEU A 171 -17.26 -0.01 7.61
CA LEU A 171 -17.83 -0.94 6.64
C LEU A 171 -19.13 -1.58 7.18
N PRO A 172 -20.18 -1.73 6.36
CA PRO A 172 -20.31 -1.31 4.96
C PRO A 172 -20.84 0.13 4.78
N ALA A 173 -21.16 0.85 5.86
CA ALA A 173 -21.69 2.22 5.82
C ALA A 173 -20.68 3.27 5.35
N GLY A 174 -19.40 2.91 5.32
CA GLY A 174 -18.30 3.74 4.86
C GLY A 174 -17.05 2.91 4.63
N PRO A 175 -15.91 3.55 4.33
CA PRO A 175 -14.69 2.85 3.93
C PRO A 175 -13.86 2.33 5.12
N LEU A 176 -14.21 2.62 6.37
CA LEU A 176 -13.34 2.33 7.52
C LEU A 176 -13.43 0.87 8.00
N ARG A 177 -12.28 0.27 8.34
CA ARG A 177 -12.17 -1.08 8.91
C ARG A 177 -12.40 -1.11 10.43
N GLU A 178 -12.38 0.06 11.06
CA GLU A 178 -12.67 0.31 12.48
C GLU A 178 -13.19 1.75 12.64
N THR A 179 -13.60 2.19 13.83
CA THR A 179 -13.97 3.61 13.98
C THR A 179 -12.74 4.50 13.83
N LEU A 180 -12.91 5.68 13.26
CA LEU A 180 -11.79 6.61 13.02
C LEU A 180 -11.06 6.96 14.32
N SER A 181 -11.81 7.26 15.37
CA SER A 181 -11.25 7.59 16.69
C SER A 181 -10.44 6.44 17.30
N ALA A 182 -10.95 5.21 17.28
CA ALA A 182 -10.25 4.06 17.84
C ALA A 182 -8.99 3.69 17.03
N GLY A 183 -9.06 3.84 15.71
CA GLY A 183 -7.90 3.63 14.84
C GLY A 183 -6.82 4.67 15.10
N LEU A 184 -7.16 5.96 15.06
CA LEU A 184 -6.19 7.05 15.27
C LEU A 184 -5.60 7.05 16.68
N ALA A 185 -6.34 6.62 17.70
CA ALA A 185 -5.83 6.50 19.07
C ALA A 185 -4.69 5.46 19.21
N ARG A 186 -4.55 4.53 18.26
CA ARG A 186 -3.47 3.52 18.22
C ARG A 186 -2.35 3.88 17.24
N ALA A 187 -2.45 5.03 16.56
CA ALA A 187 -1.43 5.48 15.63
C ALA A 187 -0.40 6.34 16.38
N ASP A 188 0.87 6.03 16.20
CA ASP A 188 1.96 6.87 16.70
C ASP A 188 2.28 8.00 15.71
N LEU A 189 2.09 7.72 14.42
CA LEU A 189 2.31 8.64 13.32
C LEU A 189 1.23 8.45 12.25
N VAL A 190 0.86 9.53 11.57
CA VAL A 190 -0.01 9.49 10.40
C VAL A 190 0.73 10.09 9.20
N LEU A 191 0.89 9.31 8.14
CA LEU A 191 1.44 9.75 6.87
C LEU A 191 0.31 10.05 5.88
N THR A 192 0.17 11.32 5.50
CA THR A 192 -0.73 11.75 4.43
C THR A 192 0.04 11.78 3.11
N ILE A 193 -0.40 10.99 2.11
CA ILE A 193 0.23 10.91 0.79
C ILE A 193 -0.61 11.64 -0.26
N GLY A 194 -0.02 12.65 -0.90
CA GLY A 194 -0.67 13.38 -1.98
C GLY A 194 0.01 14.70 -2.32
N PRO A 195 -0.42 15.37 -3.41
CA PRO A 195 0.13 16.67 -3.81
C PRO A 195 -0.23 17.76 -2.80
N ASP A 196 0.48 18.88 -2.86
CA ASP A 196 0.33 20.07 -2.01
C ASP A 196 -1.12 20.48 -1.75
N VAL A 197 -1.92 20.58 -2.84
CA VAL A 197 -3.33 20.96 -2.74
C VAL A 197 -4.13 19.97 -1.89
N ALA A 198 -3.85 18.67 -1.99
CA ALA A 198 -4.49 17.64 -1.17
C ALA A 198 -3.99 17.70 0.28
N GLN A 199 -2.70 17.98 0.49
CA GLN A 199 -2.13 18.15 1.83
C GLN A 199 -2.81 19.31 2.58
N THR A 200 -3.02 20.45 1.91
CA THR A 200 -3.70 21.62 2.49
C THR A 200 -5.18 21.38 2.77
N ARG A 201 -5.86 20.61 1.92
CA ARG A 201 -7.28 20.27 2.10
C ARG A 201 -7.54 19.19 3.15
N PHE A 202 -6.51 18.43 3.54
CA PHE A 202 -6.64 17.42 4.59
C PHE A 202 -6.87 18.10 5.94
N ALA A 203 -8.13 18.08 6.39
CA ALA A 203 -8.59 18.79 7.59
C ALA A 203 -8.94 17.87 8.77
N THR A 204 -8.75 16.55 8.64
CA THR A 204 -9.04 15.62 9.74
C THR A 204 -8.11 15.88 10.91
N PRO A 205 -8.63 16.15 12.13
CA PRO A 205 -7.81 16.29 13.32
C PRO A 205 -7.11 14.97 13.65
N LEU A 206 -5.82 15.04 13.98
CA LEU A 206 -4.99 13.87 14.29
C LEU A 206 -4.49 13.97 15.73
N PRO A 207 -4.56 12.88 16.52
CA PRO A 207 -4.09 12.87 17.90
C PRO A 207 -2.56 12.71 18.01
N CYS A 208 -1.88 12.50 16.88
CA CYS A 208 -0.46 12.21 16.78
C CYS A 208 0.20 13.06 15.67
N PRO A 209 1.54 13.13 15.61
CA PRO A 209 2.23 13.87 14.56
C PRO A 209 1.84 13.40 13.15
N ARG A 210 1.76 14.38 12.24
CA ARG A 210 1.44 14.18 10.83
C ARG A 210 2.70 14.32 9.98
N LEU A 211 3.04 13.27 9.25
CA LEU A 211 4.01 13.29 8.17
C LEU A 211 3.30 13.61 6.85
N GLN A 212 3.94 14.40 5.99
CA GLN A 212 3.44 14.71 4.66
C GLN A 212 4.39 14.11 3.61
N GLY A 213 3.84 13.30 2.72
CA GLY A 213 4.62 12.71 1.64
C GLY A 213 3.93 12.77 0.29
N GLN A 214 4.70 12.50 -0.75
CA GLN A 214 4.24 12.40 -2.12
C GLN A 214 4.92 11.21 -2.80
N LEU A 215 4.19 10.54 -3.69
CA LEU A 215 4.80 9.55 -4.59
C LEU A 215 5.44 10.31 -5.76
N VAL A 216 6.75 10.17 -5.88
CA VAL A 216 7.54 10.76 -6.96
C VAL A 216 8.04 9.64 -7.87
N PRO A 217 8.03 9.82 -9.20
CA PRO A 217 8.71 8.91 -10.11
C PRO A 217 10.18 8.74 -9.74
N LEU A 218 10.68 7.51 -9.74
CA LEU A 218 12.10 7.26 -9.58
C LEU A 218 12.79 7.51 -10.93
N GLU A 219 13.87 8.30 -10.90
CA GLU A 219 14.69 8.56 -12.08
C GLU A 219 15.45 7.29 -12.48
N THR A 220 14.97 6.61 -13.52
CA THR A 220 15.57 5.39 -14.07
C THR A 220 16.49 5.66 -15.26
N GLY A 221 16.72 6.93 -15.60
CA GLY A 221 17.42 7.35 -16.84
C GLY A 221 16.58 7.20 -18.12
N MET A 222 15.32 6.82 -17.99
CA MET A 222 14.41 6.64 -19.12
C MET A 222 13.95 8.00 -19.69
N PRO A 223 14.12 8.27 -21.00
CA PRO A 223 13.72 9.53 -21.63
C PRO A 223 12.21 9.55 -21.91
N TRP A 224 11.43 9.94 -20.90
CA TRP A 224 9.96 10.01 -21.02
C TRP A 224 9.49 11.11 -21.98
N GLN A 225 10.26 12.20 -22.12
CA GLN A 225 9.89 13.37 -22.92
C GLN A 225 9.58 12.99 -24.38
N GLY A 226 8.35 13.25 -24.81
CA GLY A 226 7.88 12.99 -26.17
C GLY A 226 7.69 11.51 -26.51
N LEU A 227 7.98 10.58 -25.59
CA LEU A 227 7.78 9.17 -25.84
C LEU A 227 6.28 8.88 -25.97
N ARG A 228 5.89 8.25 -27.07
CA ARG A 228 4.51 7.80 -27.28
C ARG A 228 4.26 6.53 -26.49
N THR A 229 3.29 6.58 -25.59
CA THR A 229 3.01 5.47 -24.67
C THR A 229 1.56 5.03 -24.71
N PHE A 230 1.34 3.72 -24.63
CA PHE A 230 0.08 3.13 -24.25
C PHE A 230 0.20 2.70 -22.79
N ALA A 231 -0.48 3.41 -21.90
CA ALA A 231 -0.33 3.23 -20.46
C ALA A 231 -1.46 2.37 -19.91
N PHE A 232 -1.15 1.39 -19.06
CA PHE A 232 -2.16 0.62 -18.34
C PHE A 232 -1.80 0.42 -16.88
N ALA A 233 -2.80 0.35 -15.99
CA ALA A 233 -2.56 0.09 -14.57
C ALA A 233 -3.76 -0.55 -13.87
N GLY A 234 -3.48 -1.58 -13.07
CA GLY A 234 -4.43 -2.29 -12.19
C GLY A 234 -4.12 -2.01 -10.73
N ILE A 235 -4.23 -0.73 -10.36
CA ILE A 235 -4.02 -0.21 -9.00
C ILE A 235 -5.27 0.52 -8.52
N GLY A 236 -5.35 0.84 -7.22
CA GLY A 236 -6.54 1.49 -6.63
C GLY A 236 -6.95 2.83 -7.27
N ASN A 237 -6.03 3.56 -7.92
CA ASN A 237 -6.35 4.75 -8.72
C ASN A 237 -5.42 4.88 -9.94
N PRO A 238 -5.78 4.27 -11.09
CA PRO A 238 -4.97 4.32 -12.32
C PRO A 238 -4.74 5.74 -12.85
N ALA A 239 -5.67 6.67 -12.59
CA ALA A 239 -5.56 8.04 -13.09
C ALA A 239 -4.31 8.75 -12.55
N LYS A 240 -3.92 8.49 -11.29
CA LYS A 240 -2.69 9.06 -10.71
C LYS A 240 -1.44 8.61 -11.48
N PHE A 241 -1.38 7.35 -11.88
CA PHE A 241 -0.27 6.82 -12.68
C PHE A 241 -0.18 7.52 -14.05
N PHE A 242 -1.31 7.68 -14.74
CA PHE A 242 -1.33 8.39 -16.03
C PHE A 242 -0.87 9.84 -15.88
N THR A 243 -1.36 10.57 -14.87
CA THR A 243 -0.92 11.95 -14.60
C THR A 243 0.57 12.02 -14.28
N SER A 244 1.11 11.08 -13.49
CA SER A 244 2.55 11.04 -13.21
C SER A 244 3.38 10.80 -14.47
N LEU A 245 2.94 9.89 -15.35
CA LEU A 245 3.62 9.61 -16.61
C LEU A 245 3.59 10.83 -17.55
N GLU A 246 2.47 11.55 -17.63
CA GLU A 246 2.36 12.80 -18.39
C GLU A 246 3.23 13.92 -17.82
N SER A 247 3.34 14.03 -16.49
CA SER A 247 4.20 15.05 -15.87
C SER A 247 5.69 14.86 -16.17
N LEU A 248 6.10 13.66 -16.59
CA LEU A 248 7.46 13.38 -17.06
C LEU A 248 7.65 13.69 -18.56
N GLY A 249 6.60 14.19 -19.23
CA GLY A 249 6.63 14.58 -20.64
C GLY A 249 6.25 13.47 -21.62
N ALA A 250 5.81 12.30 -21.14
CA ALA A 250 5.33 11.23 -22.02
C ALA A 250 4.02 11.62 -22.73
N THR A 251 3.91 11.24 -24.00
CA THR A 251 2.70 11.43 -24.80
C THR A 251 1.84 10.18 -24.72
N ILE A 252 0.86 10.18 -23.84
CA ILE A 252 -0.05 9.04 -23.69
C ILE A 252 -1.10 9.05 -24.81
N VAL A 253 -0.96 8.12 -25.75
CA VAL A 253 -1.86 7.96 -26.92
C VAL A 253 -2.92 6.87 -26.71
N GLY A 254 -2.80 6.07 -25.65
CA GLY A 254 -3.80 5.11 -25.20
C GLY A 254 -3.71 4.87 -23.70
N ARG A 255 -4.86 4.68 -23.04
CA ARG A 255 -4.97 4.44 -21.59
C ARG A 255 -5.92 3.27 -21.35
N GLU A 256 -5.51 2.34 -20.50
CA GLU A 256 -6.37 1.26 -20.00
C GLU A 256 -6.32 1.21 -18.46
N GLY A 257 -7.42 1.57 -17.81
CA GLY A 257 -7.58 1.37 -16.36
C GLY A 257 -8.09 -0.04 -16.09
N LEU A 258 -7.30 -0.84 -15.37
CA LEU A 258 -7.66 -2.19 -14.96
C LEU A 258 -8.19 -2.21 -13.52
N ASP A 259 -8.89 -3.28 -13.15
CA ASP A 259 -9.29 -3.47 -11.76
C ASP A 259 -8.06 -3.79 -10.88
N ASP A 260 -8.10 -3.41 -9.60
CA ASP A 260 -7.00 -3.67 -8.67
C ASP A 260 -6.77 -5.18 -8.55
N HIS A 261 -5.51 -5.60 -8.67
CA HIS A 261 -5.09 -7.01 -8.73
C HIS A 261 -5.67 -7.82 -9.90
N GLN A 262 -6.15 -7.18 -10.98
CA GLN A 262 -6.61 -7.90 -12.17
C GLN A 262 -5.47 -8.77 -12.77
N PRO A 263 -5.74 -10.05 -13.11
CA PRO A 263 -4.77 -10.90 -13.79
C PRO A 263 -4.38 -10.34 -15.16
N LEU A 264 -3.08 -10.30 -15.44
CA LEU A 264 -2.51 -9.87 -16.73
C LEU A 264 -2.30 -11.07 -17.65
N SER A 265 -3.40 -11.68 -18.10
CA SER A 265 -3.35 -12.85 -18.98
C SER A 265 -2.74 -12.54 -20.35
N ASP A 266 -2.23 -13.56 -21.04
CA ASP A 266 -1.66 -13.41 -22.38
C ASP A 266 -2.66 -12.83 -23.39
N ALA A 267 -3.93 -13.18 -23.27
CA ALA A 267 -4.99 -12.62 -24.10
C ALA A 267 -5.14 -11.10 -23.89
N LEU A 268 -5.11 -10.65 -22.62
CA LEU A 268 -5.16 -9.23 -22.30
C LEU A 268 -3.91 -8.52 -22.81
N MET A 269 -2.72 -9.06 -22.53
CA MET A 269 -1.46 -8.45 -22.94
C MET A 269 -1.31 -8.38 -24.46
N THR A 270 -1.70 -9.43 -25.18
CA THR A 270 -1.73 -9.44 -26.65
C THR A 270 -2.65 -8.35 -27.21
N ARG A 271 -3.83 -8.15 -26.62
CA ARG A 271 -4.75 -7.07 -26.99
C ARG A 271 -4.14 -5.70 -26.76
N LEU A 272 -3.55 -5.45 -25.59
CA LEU A 272 -2.92 -4.17 -25.26
C LEU A 272 -1.72 -3.90 -26.16
N ALA A 273 -0.90 -4.92 -26.45
CA ALA A 273 0.24 -4.81 -27.35
C ALA A 273 -0.18 -4.50 -28.79
N ALA A 274 -1.25 -5.14 -29.29
CA ALA A 274 -1.78 -4.83 -30.62
C ALA A 274 -2.27 -3.38 -30.71
N GLN A 275 -2.95 -2.88 -29.69
CA GLN A 275 -3.38 -1.47 -29.61
C GLN A 275 -2.19 -0.52 -29.55
N ALA A 276 -1.17 -0.83 -28.73
CA ALA A 276 0.04 -0.02 -28.62
C ALA A 276 0.80 0.04 -29.96
N ARG A 277 0.95 -1.09 -30.65
CA ARG A 277 1.57 -1.17 -31.98
C ARG A 277 0.80 -0.36 -33.02
N ALA A 278 -0.53 -0.47 -33.06
CA ALA A 278 -1.36 0.31 -33.98
C ALA A 278 -1.20 1.83 -33.78
N LEU A 279 -0.90 2.25 -32.56
CA LEU A 279 -0.67 3.66 -32.20
C LEU A 279 0.81 4.08 -32.24
N ASN A 280 1.73 3.21 -32.69
CA ASN A 280 3.17 3.41 -32.62
C ASN A 280 3.61 3.88 -31.22
N ALA A 281 3.23 3.11 -30.20
CA ALA A 281 3.42 3.45 -28.80
C ALA A 281 4.07 2.30 -28.03
N ARG A 282 4.84 2.63 -26.98
CA ARG A 282 5.39 1.65 -26.03
C ARG A 282 4.38 1.36 -24.92
N LEU A 283 4.26 0.10 -24.52
CA LEU A 283 3.49 -0.26 -23.34
C LEU A 283 4.20 0.24 -22.08
N VAL A 284 3.44 0.86 -21.18
CA VAL A 284 3.95 1.35 -19.88
C VAL A 284 2.99 0.96 -18.76
N THR A 285 3.54 0.49 -17.63
CA THR A 285 2.74 0.13 -16.45
C THR A 285 3.43 0.47 -15.13
N THR A 286 2.77 0.19 -14.01
CA THR A 286 3.28 0.42 -12.66
C THR A 286 4.20 -0.71 -12.20
N GLU A 287 5.05 -0.45 -11.20
CA GLU A 287 5.88 -1.50 -10.57
C GLU A 287 5.03 -2.65 -10.00
N LYS A 288 3.87 -2.33 -9.40
CA LYS A 288 2.93 -3.32 -8.85
C LYS A 288 2.35 -4.23 -9.93
N ASP A 289 1.96 -3.66 -11.08
CA ASP A 289 1.45 -4.42 -12.22
C ASP A 289 2.55 -5.26 -12.88
N ALA A 290 3.78 -4.73 -12.96
CA ALA A 290 4.90 -5.40 -13.61
C ALA A 290 5.25 -6.76 -12.97
N ILE A 291 5.07 -6.89 -11.65
CA ILE A 291 5.26 -8.16 -10.92
C ILE A 291 4.27 -9.24 -11.38
N ARG A 292 3.09 -8.85 -11.89
CA ARG A 292 2.06 -9.79 -12.37
C ARG A 292 2.19 -10.12 -13.86
N LEU A 293 3.11 -9.47 -14.58
CA LEU A 293 3.33 -9.76 -15.98
C LEU A 293 3.87 -11.19 -16.17
N PRO A 294 3.37 -11.93 -17.17
CA PRO A 294 4.02 -13.15 -17.63
C PRO A 294 5.47 -12.85 -18.03
N ASP A 295 6.39 -13.78 -17.76
CA ASP A 295 7.84 -13.56 -17.89
C ASP A 295 8.24 -13.02 -19.28
N HIS A 296 7.64 -13.57 -20.34
CA HIS A 296 7.94 -13.18 -21.71
C HIS A 296 7.45 -11.76 -22.09
N TRP A 297 6.47 -11.20 -21.37
CA TRP A 297 6.00 -9.83 -21.57
C TRP A 297 6.86 -8.77 -20.87
N ARG A 298 7.66 -9.16 -19.86
CA ARG A 298 8.42 -8.19 -19.03
C ARG A 298 9.40 -7.34 -19.84
N ALA A 299 9.97 -7.89 -20.92
CA ALA A 299 10.89 -7.15 -21.80
C ALA A 299 10.17 -6.17 -22.74
N GLU A 300 8.88 -6.37 -23.01
CA GLU A 300 8.10 -5.54 -23.93
C GLU A 300 7.44 -4.33 -23.24
N VAL A 301 7.31 -4.38 -21.90
CA VAL A 301 6.59 -3.36 -21.11
C VAL A 301 7.57 -2.53 -20.30
N LEU A 302 7.49 -1.21 -20.45
CA LEU A 302 8.24 -0.27 -19.64
C LEU A 302 7.55 -0.09 -18.28
N VAL A 303 8.33 0.10 -17.23
CA VAL A 303 7.82 0.25 -15.86
C VAL A 303 8.15 1.64 -15.36
N LEU A 304 7.15 2.33 -14.77
CA LEU A 304 7.37 3.57 -14.04
C LEU A 304 7.37 3.29 -12.53
N PRO A 305 8.54 3.06 -11.91
CA PRO A 305 8.64 2.98 -10.47
C PRO A 305 8.37 4.34 -9.83
N VAL A 306 7.73 4.31 -8.66
CA VAL A 306 7.53 5.49 -7.81
C VAL A 306 8.11 5.22 -6.44
N ARG A 307 8.62 6.26 -5.78
CA ARG A 307 9.12 6.20 -4.40
C ARG A 307 8.39 7.24 -3.56
N LEU A 308 8.23 6.93 -2.29
CA LEU A 308 7.69 7.89 -1.33
C LEU A 308 8.79 8.90 -0.99
N HIS A 309 8.50 10.18 -1.19
CA HIS A 309 9.29 11.27 -0.65
C HIS A 309 8.52 11.91 0.51
N ILE A 310 9.12 11.93 1.70
CA ILE A 310 8.55 12.57 2.89
C ILE A 310 9.20 13.95 3.02
N ARG A 311 8.40 15.00 3.19
CA ARG A 311 8.88 16.39 3.23
C ARG A 311 9.75 16.69 4.45
N ASP A 312 9.33 16.18 5.60
CA ASP A 312 10.05 16.28 6.87
C ASP A 312 10.00 14.92 7.56
N GLU A 313 11.16 14.26 7.61
CA GLU A 313 11.33 12.95 8.21
C GLU A 313 11.61 13.02 9.72
N SER A 314 11.82 14.21 10.28
CA SER A 314 12.23 14.38 11.69
C SER A 314 11.30 13.66 12.69
N PRO A 315 9.95 13.72 12.56
CA PRO A 315 9.07 12.98 13.46
C PRO A 315 9.19 11.46 13.33
N LEU A 316 9.47 10.96 12.12
CA LEU A 316 9.70 9.53 11.87
C LEU A 316 11.02 9.09 12.50
N ILE A 317 12.09 9.84 12.23
CA ILE A 317 13.43 9.61 12.79
C ILE A 317 13.37 9.58 14.32
N ALA A 318 12.75 10.59 14.94
CA ALA A 318 12.60 10.64 16.40
C ALA A 318 11.79 9.47 16.98
N ALA A 319 10.85 8.90 16.22
CA ALA A 319 10.11 7.72 16.63
C ALA A 319 10.95 6.44 16.50
N LEU A 320 11.77 6.33 15.46
CA LEU A 320 12.71 5.22 15.27
C LEU A 320 13.82 5.23 16.33
N ASP A 321 14.34 6.41 16.68
CA ASP A 321 15.39 6.54 17.71
C ASP A 321 14.93 6.02 19.07
N LYS A 322 13.64 6.16 19.41
CA LYS A 322 13.05 5.60 20.64
C LYS A 322 13.07 4.07 20.66
N LEU A 323 13.14 3.43 19.49
CA LEU A 323 13.26 1.98 19.35
C LEU A 323 14.73 1.52 19.30
N SER A 324 15.70 2.44 19.45
CA SER A 324 17.13 2.17 19.27
C SER A 324 17.47 1.65 17.86
N LEU A 325 16.79 2.18 16.85
CA LEU A 325 16.95 1.84 15.43
C LEU A 325 17.55 2.97 14.62
#